data_AF-A0A7J3W985-F1
#
_entry.id   AF-A0A7J3W985-F1
#
_cell.length_a   1.000
_cell.length_b   1.000
_cell.length_c   1.000
_cell.angle_alpha   90.00
_cell.angle_beta   90.00
_cell.angle_gamma   90.00
#
_symmetry.space_group_name_H-M   'P 1'
#
loop_
_entity.id
_entity.type
_entity.pdbx_description
1 polymer ?
#
loop_
_entity_poly.entity_id
_entity_poly.type
_entity_poly.pdbx_seq_one_letter_code
_entity_poly.pdbx_strand_id
1 'polypeptide(L)'
;MFKFERDQMIFEIGGVKIGGQPGQLPPVMIGSIFYKGHKVVLDESKGIFDKVRAEKLLNEEAEVSDEYGLPRIIDVVGHTSEALIRFVEFVADKTDSPFLLDGVTADVRVQAAKYVAEVGLSSRAIYNSLDINYKEEELTTIRESGMKNVVLQLFNPRDPTPRGRLKTLTGLSDKPGLLEAARKAGAEKILVDVCVLDMPDIGLASQTIYNVKAETGLPTGCGPANA
;
A
#
# COMPACT_ATOMS: atom_id res chain seq x y z
N MET A 1 1.67 -16.08 24.14
CA MET A 1 2.09 -15.59 22.81
C MET A 1 0.86 -15.58 21.92
N PHE A 2 0.59 -14.46 21.27
CA PHE A 2 -0.59 -14.26 20.45
C PHE A 2 -0.47 -15.10 19.16
N LYS A 3 -1.47 -15.94 18.82
CA LYS A 3 -1.42 -16.86 17.68
C LYS A 3 -2.81 -16.98 17.06
N PHE A 4 -2.90 -16.87 15.75
CA PHE A 4 -4.15 -17.10 15.01
C PHE A 4 -4.35 -18.60 14.78
N GLU A 5 -5.58 -19.08 14.93
CA GLU A 5 -5.95 -20.45 14.56
C GLU A 5 -5.88 -20.68 13.06
N ARG A 6 -6.28 -19.65 12.29
CA ARG A 6 -6.21 -19.66 10.83
C ARG A 6 -4.76 -19.57 10.35
N ASP A 7 -4.44 -20.33 9.30
CA ASP A 7 -3.17 -20.23 8.60
C ASP A 7 -2.95 -18.80 8.07
N GLN A 8 -1.79 -18.25 8.39
CA GLN A 8 -1.41 -16.89 7.99
C GLN A 8 -0.56 -16.94 6.73
N MET A 9 -0.98 -16.21 5.71
CA MET A 9 -0.26 -16.12 4.44
C MET A 9 1.02 -15.30 4.62
N ILE A 10 2.05 -15.70 3.89
CA ILE A 10 3.29 -14.93 3.72
C ILE A 10 3.43 -14.65 2.23
N PHE A 11 3.55 -13.38 1.88
CA PHE A 11 3.84 -12.95 0.52
C PHE A 11 5.27 -12.48 0.40
N GLU A 12 5.86 -12.65 -0.79
CA GLU A 12 7.17 -12.11 -1.14
C GLU A 12 7.02 -11.10 -2.29
N ILE A 13 7.39 -9.85 -2.06
CA ILE A 13 7.28 -8.74 -2.99
C ILE A 13 8.63 -8.03 -3.05
N GLY A 14 9.30 -8.07 -4.21
CA GLY A 14 10.63 -7.45 -4.37
C GLY A 14 11.65 -7.94 -3.33
N GLY A 15 11.62 -9.23 -2.97
CA GLY A 15 12.49 -9.82 -1.93
C GLY A 15 12.03 -9.59 -0.48
N VAL A 16 11.01 -8.75 -0.25
CA VAL A 16 10.46 -8.49 1.09
C VAL A 16 9.35 -9.49 1.42
N LYS A 17 9.51 -10.21 2.54
CA LYS A 17 8.49 -11.13 3.06
C LYS A 17 7.57 -10.41 4.04
N ILE A 18 6.26 -10.52 3.84
CA ILE A 18 5.23 -9.85 4.65
C ILE A 18 4.09 -10.80 5.03
N GLY A 19 3.64 -10.74 6.29
CA GLY A 19 2.54 -11.56 6.80
C GLY A 19 2.97 -12.54 7.89
N GLY A 20 2.38 -13.73 7.89
CA GLY A 20 2.69 -14.79 8.85
C GLY A 20 2.06 -14.60 10.23
N GLN A 21 2.43 -15.52 11.13
CA GLN A 21 2.03 -15.49 12.54
C GLN A 21 2.83 -14.42 13.31
N PRO A 22 2.27 -13.86 14.39
CA PRO A 22 3.01 -12.96 15.27
C PRO A 22 4.32 -13.60 15.75
N GLY A 23 5.45 -12.91 15.52
CA GLY A 23 6.79 -13.40 15.85
C GLY A 23 7.46 -14.29 14.79
N GLN A 24 6.79 -14.59 13.67
CA GLN A 24 7.38 -15.38 12.58
C GLN A 24 8.26 -14.54 11.64
N LEU A 25 7.86 -13.29 11.37
CA LEU A 25 8.59 -12.32 10.57
C LEU A 25 8.62 -10.97 11.32
N PRO A 26 9.68 -10.14 11.13
CA PRO A 26 9.66 -8.77 11.60
C PRO A 26 8.54 -7.97 10.92
N PRO A 27 8.03 -6.90 11.55
CA PRO A 27 7.10 -5.99 10.88
C PRO A 27 7.81 -5.31 9.70
N VAL A 28 7.07 -5.18 8.59
CA VAL A 28 7.53 -4.40 7.44
C VAL A 28 7.22 -2.93 7.69
N MET A 29 8.22 -2.07 7.58
CA MET A 29 8.09 -0.63 7.74
C MET A 29 7.82 0.00 6.37
N ILE A 30 6.83 0.88 6.31
CA ILE A 30 6.46 1.57 5.08
C ILE A 30 6.65 3.07 5.29
N GLY A 31 7.73 3.63 4.71
CA GLY A 31 8.11 5.02 4.86
C GLY A 31 7.66 5.86 3.66
N SER A 32 6.88 6.91 3.90
CA SER A 32 6.41 7.81 2.84
C SER A 32 7.48 8.82 2.40
N ILE A 33 7.60 9.03 1.10
CA ILE A 33 8.40 10.07 0.47
C ILE A 33 7.55 10.87 -0.53
N PHE A 34 7.90 12.14 -0.75
CA PHE A 34 7.17 13.09 -1.60
C PHE A 34 5.70 13.40 -1.24
N TYR A 35 5.27 13.03 -0.03
CA TYR A 35 3.96 13.41 0.51
C TYR A 35 3.77 14.94 0.58
N LYS A 36 2.52 15.37 0.74
CA LYS A 36 2.15 16.80 0.77
C LYS A 36 2.96 17.58 1.80
N GLY A 37 3.57 18.68 1.40
CA GLY A 37 4.41 19.50 2.28
C GLY A 37 5.76 18.89 2.66
N HIS A 38 6.17 17.78 2.03
CA HIS A 38 7.50 17.22 2.21
C HIS A 38 8.55 18.20 1.64
N LYS A 39 9.43 18.69 2.52
CA LYS A 39 10.45 19.73 2.22
C LYS A 39 11.43 19.40 1.10
N VAL A 40 11.49 18.15 0.63
CA VAL A 40 12.30 17.78 -0.55
C VAL A 40 11.60 18.12 -1.86
N VAL A 41 10.27 18.27 -1.87
CA VAL A 41 9.48 18.61 -3.05
C VAL A 41 9.46 20.13 -3.22
N LEU A 42 9.87 20.59 -4.41
CA LEU A 42 9.93 21.99 -4.80
C LEU A 42 8.70 22.42 -5.62
N ASP A 43 8.12 21.48 -6.39
CA ASP A 43 6.86 21.65 -7.12
C ASP A 43 6.08 20.33 -7.09
N GLU A 44 4.98 20.30 -6.33
CA GLU A 44 4.13 19.10 -6.17
C GLU A 44 3.37 18.71 -7.44
N SER A 45 3.10 19.68 -8.33
CA SER A 45 2.31 19.44 -9.54
C SER A 45 3.17 18.87 -10.66
N LYS A 46 4.42 19.33 -10.75
CA LYS A 46 5.39 18.85 -11.74
C LYS A 46 6.30 17.76 -11.19
N GLY A 47 6.27 17.45 -9.89
CA GLY A 47 7.23 16.52 -9.29
C GLY A 47 8.67 16.99 -9.45
N ILE A 48 8.92 18.28 -9.20
CA ILE A 48 10.28 18.82 -9.09
C ILE A 48 10.69 18.70 -7.63
N PHE A 49 11.85 18.12 -7.37
CA PHE A 49 12.33 17.85 -6.01
C PHE A 49 13.86 17.88 -5.95
N ASP A 50 14.39 18.04 -4.75
CA ASP A 50 15.81 17.95 -4.46
C ASP A 50 16.24 16.47 -4.42
N LYS A 51 16.82 16.00 -5.53
CA LYS A 51 17.29 14.61 -5.69
C LYS A 51 18.32 14.21 -4.64
N VAL A 52 19.23 15.11 -4.27
CA VAL A 52 20.30 14.81 -3.30
C VAL A 52 19.71 14.61 -1.92
N ARG A 53 18.76 15.46 -1.51
CA ARG A 53 18.06 15.29 -0.23
C ARG A 53 17.17 14.05 -0.21
N ALA A 54 16.46 13.77 -1.31
CA ALA A 54 15.61 12.59 -1.41
C ALA A 54 16.44 11.28 -1.35
N GLU A 55 17.57 11.22 -2.05
CA GLU A 55 18.51 10.07 -1.99
C GLU A 55 19.08 9.89 -0.59
N LYS A 56 19.45 11.00 0.07
CA LYS A 56 19.91 10.96 1.46
C LYS A 56 18.86 10.36 2.40
N LEU A 57 17.58 10.75 2.29
CA LEU A 57 16.51 10.17 3.10
C LEU A 57 16.31 8.67 2.83
N LEU A 58 16.39 8.25 1.56
CA LEU A 58 16.26 6.84 1.19
C LEU A 58 17.39 5.99 1.80
N ASN A 59 18.62 6.53 1.82
CA ASN A 59 19.79 5.88 2.41
C ASN A 59 19.73 5.84 3.93
N GLU A 60 19.37 6.96 4.59
CA GLU A 60 19.21 7.00 6.05
C GLU A 60 18.14 6.01 6.52
N GLU A 61 17.02 5.90 5.80
CA GLU A 61 16.02 4.87 6.11
C GLU A 61 16.58 3.45 5.87
N ALA A 62 17.36 3.24 4.79
CA ALA A 62 18.01 1.95 4.52
C ALA A 62 18.91 1.50 5.66
N GLU A 63 19.72 2.42 6.18
CA GLU A 63 20.63 2.16 7.29
C GLU A 63 19.85 1.73 8.55
N VAL A 64 18.71 2.37 8.84
CA VAL A 64 17.82 1.97 9.94
C VAL A 64 17.20 0.59 9.68
N SER A 65 16.71 0.33 8.46
CA SER A 65 16.19 -0.99 8.07
C SER A 65 17.22 -2.10 8.34
N ASP A 66 18.47 -1.89 7.93
CA ASP A 66 19.55 -2.86 8.09
C ASP A 66 20.00 -3.01 9.55
N GLU A 67 20.13 -1.90 10.28
CA GLU A 67 20.55 -1.91 11.70
C GLU A 67 19.58 -2.69 12.58
N TYR A 68 18.27 -2.52 12.36
CA TYR A 68 17.23 -3.13 13.20
C TYR A 68 16.62 -4.41 12.60
N GLY A 69 17.03 -4.80 11.38
CA GLY A 69 16.48 -5.97 10.69
C GLY A 69 14.99 -5.82 10.36
N LEU A 70 14.54 -4.60 10.08
CA LEU A 70 13.15 -4.27 9.75
C LEU A 70 13.01 -4.08 8.24
N PRO A 71 12.38 -5.02 7.50
CA PRO A 71 12.22 -4.88 6.07
C PRO A 71 11.44 -3.62 5.69
N ARG A 72 11.77 -3.04 4.54
CA ARG A 72 11.21 -1.76 4.09
C ARG A 72 10.41 -1.87 2.79
N ILE A 73 9.35 -1.08 2.69
CA ILE A 73 8.63 -0.74 1.44
C ILE A 73 8.59 0.78 1.35
N ILE A 74 8.85 1.36 0.19
CA ILE A 74 8.80 2.81 0.02
C ILE A 74 7.40 3.22 -0.37
N ASP A 75 6.77 4.12 0.38
CA ASP A 75 5.50 4.72 -0.02
C ASP A 75 5.74 5.98 -0.86
N VAL A 76 5.51 5.88 -2.18
CA VAL A 76 5.80 6.95 -3.13
C VAL A 76 4.51 7.73 -3.39
N VAL A 77 4.41 8.91 -2.79
CA VAL A 77 3.19 9.72 -2.80
C VAL A 77 3.24 10.77 -3.91
N GLY A 78 2.16 10.90 -4.68
CA GLY A 78 2.07 11.89 -5.76
C GLY A 78 0.68 12.50 -5.92
N HIS A 79 0.64 13.83 -6.12
CA HIS A 79 -0.61 14.58 -6.31
C HIS A 79 -1.10 14.58 -7.76
N THR A 80 -0.19 14.46 -8.72
CA THR A 80 -0.47 14.39 -10.16
C THR A 80 0.20 13.14 -10.73
N SER A 81 -0.30 12.67 -11.87
CA SER A 81 0.33 11.54 -12.58
C SER A 81 1.76 11.88 -13.00
N GLU A 82 2.01 13.10 -13.50
CA GLU A 82 3.35 13.57 -13.86
C GLU A 82 4.32 13.50 -12.67
N ALA A 83 3.90 13.99 -11.50
CA ALA A 83 4.72 13.99 -10.31
C ALA A 83 4.99 12.57 -9.81
N LEU A 84 3.93 11.74 -9.70
CA LEU A 84 4.06 10.37 -9.22
C LEU A 84 4.99 9.55 -10.10
N ILE A 85 4.88 9.68 -11.43
CA ILE A 85 5.77 8.99 -12.38
C ILE A 85 7.23 9.40 -12.17
N ARG A 86 7.53 10.70 -12.07
CA ARG A 86 8.90 11.19 -11.81
C ARG A 86 9.47 10.70 -10.48
N PHE A 87 8.63 10.64 -9.45
CA PHE A 87 9.02 10.13 -8.14
C PHE A 87 9.30 8.63 -8.17
N VAL A 88 8.46 7.85 -8.85
CA VAL A 88 8.65 6.41 -9.05
C VAL A 88 9.91 6.12 -9.84
N GLU A 89 10.17 6.86 -10.93
CA GLU A 89 11.43 6.76 -11.70
C GLU A 89 12.65 6.92 -10.80
N PHE A 90 12.64 7.94 -9.95
CA PHE A 90 13.74 8.21 -9.05
C PHE A 90 13.90 7.15 -7.98
N VAL A 91 12.82 6.74 -7.31
CA VAL A 91 12.88 5.68 -6.29
C VAL A 91 13.34 4.37 -6.94
N ALA A 92 12.88 4.09 -8.15
CA ALA A 92 13.24 2.89 -8.88
C ALA A 92 14.72 2.85 -9.29
N ASP A 93 15.32 3.99 -9.61
CA ASP A 93 16.76 4.15 -9.90
C ASP A 93 17.64 4.00 -8.65
N LYS A 94 17.12 4.42 -7.48
CA LYS A 94 17.89 4.48 -6.23
C LYS A 94 17.80 3.24 -5.35
N THR A 95 16.77 2.42 -5.52
CA THR A 95 16.61 1.20 -4.73
C THR A 95 15.85 0.12 -5.48
N ASP A 96 16.22 -1.13 -5.21
CA ASP A 96 15.50 -2.33 -5.65
C ASP A 96 14.32 -2.70 -4.73
N SER A 97 14.15 -2.00 -3.61
CA SER A 97 13.04 -2.21 -2.69
C SER A 97 11.69 -2.11 -3.42
N PRO A 98 10.69 -2.90 -2.98
CA PRO A 98 9.31 -2.70 -3.40
C PRO A 98 8.80 -1.31 -2.99
N PHE A 99 7.83 -0.80 -3.75
CA PHE A 99 7.27 0.52 -3.51
C PHE A 99 5.75 0.57 -3.76
N LEU A 100 5.07 1.43 -3.02
CA LEU A 100 3.66 1.74 -3.21
C LEU A 100 3.51 2.84 -4.28
N LEU A 101 2.55 2.64 -5.19
CA LEU A 101 2.05 3.68 -6.08
C LEU A 101 0.92 4.43 -5.39
N ASP A 102 1.25 5.45 -4.59
CA ASP A 102 0.27 6.20 -3.80
C ASP A 102 -0.10 7.53 -4.49
N GLY A 103 -1.19 7.47 -5.25
CA GLY A 103 -1.79 8.62 -5.88
C GLY A 103 -3.03 9.06 -5.12
N VAL A 104 -3.16 10.37 -4.90
CA VAL A 104 -4.31 11.00 -4.21
C VAL A 104 -5.67 10.69 -4.85
N THR A 105 -5.69 10.29 -6.12
CA THR A 105 -6.90 9.81 -6.83
C THR A 105 -6.60 8.54 -7.63
N ALA A 106 -7.66 7.78 -7.93
CA ALA A 106 -7.59 6.61 -8.80
C ALA A 106 -6.98 6.95 -10.17
N ASP A 107 -7.33 8.10 -10.76
CA ASP A 107 -6.84 8.52 -12.07
C ASP A 107 -5.32 8.73 -12.06
N VAL A 108 -4.76 9.31 -11.00
CA VAL A 108 -3.30 9.47 -10.83
C VAL A 108 -2.62 8.11 -10.76
N ARG A 109 -3.17 7.18 -9.96
CA ARG A 109 -2.63 5.82 -9.82
C ARG A 109 -2.72 4.99 -11.09
N VAL A 110 -3.83 5.11 -11.83
CA VAL A 110 -4.03 4.43 -13.12
C VAL A 110 -2.97 4.82 -14.13
N GLN A 111 -2.64 6.11 -14.25
CA GLN A 111 -1.60 6.56 -15.18
C GLN A 111 -0.21 6.10 -14.74
N ALA A 112 0.11 6.17 -13.44
CA ALA A 112 1.37 5.67 -12.91
C ALA A 112 1.52 4.15 -13.07
N ALA A 113 0.44 3.38 -12.90
CA ALA A 113 0.44 1.93 -13.09
C ALA A 113 0.70 1.53 -14.55
N LYS A 114 0.17 2.28 -15.52
CA LYS A 114 0.49 2.09 -16.95
C LYS A 114 1.96 2.32 -17.21
N TYR A 115 2.51 3.42 -16.71
CA TYR A 115 3.94 3.73 -16.81
C TYR A 115 4.81 2.62 -16.21
N VAL A 116 4.52 2.17 -14.98
CA VAL A 116 5.25 1.09 -14.30
C VAL A 116 5.28 -0.20 -15.12
N ALA A 117 4.20 -0.51 -15.84
CA ALA A 117 4.16 -1.64 -16.74
C ALA A 117 5.07 -1.45 -17.96
N GLU A 118 5.02 -0.27 -18.58
CA GLU A 118 5.85 0.07 -19.74
C GLU A 118 7.34 -0.04 -19.45
N VAL A 119 7.78 0.35 -18.25
CA VAL A 119 9.19 0.31 -17.84
C VAL A 119 9.59 -0.98 -17.10
N GLY A 120 8.70 -1.98 -17.03
CA GLY A 120 9.02 -3.31 -16.49
C GLY A 120 9.15 -3.38 -14.96
N LEU A 121 8.52 -2.47 -14.22
CA LEU A 121 8.60 -2.39 -12.75
C LEU A 121 7.45 -3.09 -12.01
N SER A 122 6.49 -3.69 -12.73
CA SER A 122 5.25 -4.26 -12.16
C SER A 122 5.45 -5.33 -11.08
N SER A 123 6.58 -6.05 -11.09
CA SER A 123 6.84 -7.13 -10.13
C SER A 123 7.09 -6.64 -8.70
N ARG A 124 7.64 -5.44 -8.54
CA ARG A 124 7.96 -4.82 -7.24
C ARG A 124 7.08 -3.63 -6.88
N ALA A 125 6.32 -3.10 -7.84
CA ALA A 125 5.31 -2.08 -7.57
C ALA A 125 4.08 -2.69 -6.87
N ILE A 126 3.48 -1.92 -5.96
CA ILE A 126 2.27 -2.28 -5.22
C ILE A 126 1.23 -1.17 -5.45
N TYR A 127 0.05 -1.54 -5.95
CA TYR A 127 -1.01 -0.55 -6.19
C TYR A 127 -1.61 -0.10 -4.85
N ASN A 128 -1.46 1.18 -4.48
CA ASN A 128 -1.94 1.73 -3.21
C ASN A 128 -2.91 2.89 -3.43
N SER A 129 -4.21 2.72 -3.26
CA SER A 129 -4.93 1.49 -2.87
C SER A 129 -6.22 1.34 -3.68
N LEU A 130 -6.76 0.12 -3.67
CA LEU A 130 -8.13 -0.15 -4.08
C LEU A 130 -9.06 0.07 -2.88
N ASP A 131 -10.03 0.96 -3.01
CA ASP A 131 -11.08 1.20 -2.00
C ASP A 131 -12.46 0.77 -2.52
N ILE A 132 -13.46 0.65 -1.64
CA ILE A 132 -14.78 0.09 -1.99
C ILE A 132 -15.51 0.88 -3.10
N ASN A 133 -15.08 2.10 -3.43
CA ASN A 133 -15.57 2.92 -4.53
C ASN A 133 -14.82 2.70 -5.84
N TYR A 134 -14.01 1.64 -5.95
CA TYR A 134 -13.28 1.27 -7.17
C TYR A 134 -14.17 1.30 -8.42
N LYS A 135 -13.53 1.62 -9.56
CA LYS A 135 -14.14 1.61 -10.89
C LYS A 135 -13.60 0.44 -11.71
N GLU A 136 -14.37 -0.05 -12.68
CA GLU A 136 -13.91 -1.14 -13.57
C GLU A 136 -12.67 -0.76 -14.40
N GLU A 137 -12.47 0.53 -14.70
CA GLU A 137 -11.26 1.03 -15.34
C GLU A 137 -10.00 0.81 -14.48
N GLU A 138 -10.13 0.99 -13.16
CA GLU A 138 -9.03 0.78 -12.20
C GLU A 138 -8.65 -0.71 -12.17
N LEU A 139 -9.65 -1.60 -12.09
CA LEU A 139 -9.44 -3.06 -12.14
C LEU A 139 -8.82 -3.51 -13.46
N THR A 140 -9.29 -2.94 -14.57
CA THR A 140 -8.75 -3.24 -15.90
C THR A 140 -7.30 -2.81 -16.00
N THR A 141 -6.97 -1.62 -15.49
CA THR A 141 -5.60 -1.10 -15.49
C THR A 141 -4.66 -1.97 -14.65
N ILE A 142 -5.07 -2.39 -13.44
CA ILE A 142 -4.27 -3.29 -12.59
C ILE A 142 -3.98 -4.61 -13.32
N ARG A 143 -4.98 -5.15 -14.02
CA ARG A 143 -4.83 -6.39 -14.79
C ARG A 143 -3.89 -6.24 -15.98
N GLU A 144 -4.06 -5.17 -16.75
CA GLU A 144 -3.28 -4.90 -17.97
C GLU A 144 -1.84 -4.47 -17.66
N SER A 145 -1.62 -3.80 -16.52
CA SER A 145 -0.27 -3.45 -16.06
C SER A 145 0.53 -4.67 -15.57
N GLY A 146 -0.12 -5.83 -15.42
CA GLY A 146 0.50 -7.03 -14.87
C GLY A 146 0.86 -6.91 -13.39
N MET A 147 0.37 -5.88 -12.69
CA MET A 147 0.62 -5.71 -11.26
C MET A 147 -0.11 -6.78 -10.46
N LYS A 148 0.67 -7.56 -9.70
CA LYS A 148 0.16 -8.66 -8.87
C LYS A 148 -0.01 -8.29 -7.40
N ASN A 149 0.51 -7.14 -7.00
CA ASN A 149 0.58 -6.68 -5.63
C ASN A 149 -0.37 -5.49 -5.44
N VAL A 150 -1.32 -5.59 -4.51
CA VAL A 150 -2.35 -4.56 -4.31
C VAL A 150 -2.63 -4.37 -2.82
N VAL A 151 -2.73 -3.13 -2.38
CA VAL A 151 -3.27 -2.77 -1.06
C VAL A 151 -4.78 -2.54 -1.19
N LEU A 152 -5.56 -3.18 -0.32
CA LEU A 152 -6.99 -2.93 -0.13
C LEU A 152 -7.16 -2.03 1.08
N GLN A 153 -7.74 -0.86 0.86
CA GLN A 153 -8.02 0.07 1.95
C GLN A 153 -9.45 -0.11 2.44
N LEU A 154 -9.60 -0.56 3.69
CA LEU A 154 -10.91 -0.81 4.30
C LEU A 154 -11.55 0.45 4.87
N PHE A 155 -11.68 1.47 4.02
CA PHE A 155 -12.34 2.72 4.39
C PHE A 155 -13.85 2.60 4.19
N ASN A 156 -14.61 2.71 5.29
CA ASN A 156 -16.06 2.75 5.25
C ASN A 156 -16.60 3.92 6.09
N PRO A 157 -16.77 5.11 5.49
CA PRO A 157 -17.25 6.29 6.23
C PRO A 157 -18.71 6.15 6.69
N ARG A 158 -19.49 5.23 6.09
CA ARG A 158 -20.89 5.00 6.48
C ARG A 158 -21.02 4.12 7.73
N ASP A 159 -20.04 3.24 7.96
CA ASP A 159 -19.96 2.36 9.12
C ASP A 159 -18.47 2.18 9.49
N PRO A 160 -17.88 3.13 10.24
CA PRO A 160 -16.45 3.12 10.56
C PRO A 160 -16.08 2.08 11.63
N THR A 161 -17.03 1.24 12.08
CA THR A 161 -16.78 0.17 13.04
C THR A 161 -15.93 -0.96 12.42
N PRO A 162 -15.24 -1.79 13.23
CA PRO A 162 -14.49 -2.94 12.70
C PRO A 162 -15.32 -3.86 11.80
N ARG A 163 -16.59 -4.08 12.15
CA ARG A 163 -17.53 -4.87 11.33
C ARG A 163 -17.85 -4.17 10.01
N GLY A 164 -18.06 -2.85 10.04
CA GLY A 164 -18.32 -2.06 8.84
C GLY A 164 -17.13 -2.05 7.87
N ARG A 165 -15.90 -2.00 8.39
CA ARG A 165 -14.67 -2.12 7.58
C ARG A 165 -14.54 -3.50 6.95
N LEU A 166 -14.75 -4.58 7.71
CA LEU A 166 -14.71 -5.95 7.18
C LEU A 166 -15.71 -6.18 6.04
N LYS A 167 -16.90 -5.55 6.11
CA LYS A 167 -17.86 -5.63 5.00
C LYS A 167 -17.30 -5.07 3.69
N THR A 168 -16.41 -4.07 3.71
CA THR A 168 -15.78 -3.59 2.46
C THR A 168 -14.87 -4.66 1.85
N LEU A 169 -14.25 -5.51 2.68
CA LEU A 169 -13.41 -6.61 2.22
C LEU A 169 -14.24 -7.72 1.56
N THR A 170 -15.36 -8.11 2.18
CA THR A 170 -16.19 -9.25 1.74
C THR A 170 -17.30 -8.89 0.77
N GLY A 171 -17.79 -7.64 0.80
CA GLY A 171 -18.88 -7.15 -0.05
C GLY A 171 -19.94 -6.38 0.74
N LEU A 172 -20.53 -5.39 0.06
CA LEU A 172 -21.72 -4.68 0.50
C LEU A 172 -22.95 -5.30 -0.17
N SER A 173 -24.16 -4.91 0.27
CA SER A 173 -25.42 -5.44 -0.27
C SER A 173 -25.58 -5.26 -1.79
N ASP A 174 -24.94 -4.24 -2.34
CA ASP A 174 -25.08 -3.76 -3.72
C ASP A 174 -23.76 -3.78 -4.50
N LYS A 175 -22.64 -4.20 -3.88
CA LYS A 175 -21.32 -4.16 -4.51
C LYS A 175 -20.43 -5.32 -4.05
N PRO A 176 -19.72 -6.00 -4.97
CA PRO A 176 -18.72 -7.00 -4.62
C PRO A 176 -17.65 -6.46 -3.66
N GLY A 177 -17.10 -7.35 -2.84
CA GLY A 177 -16.03 -6.99 -1.91
C GLY A 177 -14.72 -6.69 -2.60
N LEU A 178 -13.86 -5.95 -1.91
CA LEU A 178 -12.51 -5.64 -2.39
C LEU A 178 -11.68 -6.88 -2.70
N LEU A 179 -11.88 -7.97 -1.94
CA LEU A 179 -11.15 -9.21 -2.16
C LEU A 179 -11.52 -9.85 -3.52
N GLU A 180 -12.79 -9.84 -3.88
CA GLU A 180 -13.26 -10.35 -5.19
C GLU A 180 -12.78 -9.44 -6.32
N ALA A 181 -12.93 -8.12 -6.16
CA ALA A 181 -12.52 -7.13 -7.14
C ALA A 181 -11.02 -7.23 -7.46
N ALA A 182 -10.16 -7.31 -6.43
CA ALA A 182 -8.72 -7.45 -6.60
C ALA A 182 -8.34 -8.76 -7.30
N ARG A 183 -9.00 -9.88 -6.97
CA ARG A 183 -8.78 -11.17 -7.66
C ARG A 183 -9.21 -11.11 -9.12
N LYS A 184 -10.35 -10.46 -9.43
CA LYS A 184 -10.81 -10.22 -10.80
C LYS A 184 -9.81 -9.37 -11.60
N ALA A 185 -9.17 -8.41 -10.94
CA ALA A 185 -8.07 -7.63 -11.50
C ALA A 185 -6.75 -8.41 -11.65
N GLY A 186 -6.70 -9.67 -11.23
CA GLY A 186 -5.52 -10.53 -11.36
C GLY A 186 -4.48 -10.36 -10.25
N ALA A 187 -4.83 -9.72 -9.12
CA ALA A 187 -3.97 -9.59 -7.95
C ALA A 187 -3.76 -10.96 -7.26
N GLU A 188 -2.52 -11.22 -6.87
CA GLU A 188 -2.10 -12.46 -6.20
C GLU A 188 -1.64 -12.20 -4.76
N LYS A 189 -0.99 -11.06 -4.52
CA LYS A 189 -0.44 -10.67 -3.23
C LYS A 189 -1.20 -9.45 -2.71
N ILE A 190 -2.19 -9.73 -1.88
CA ILE A 190 -3.16 -8.75 -1.39
C ILE A 190 -2.79 -8.33 0.03
N LEU A 191 -2.44 -7.06 0.20
CA LEU A 191 -2.22 -6.45 1.51
C LEU A 191 -3.48 -5.72 1.95
N VAL A 192 -3.78 -5.69 3.25
CA VAL A 192 -4.94 -4.98 3.77
C VAL A 192 -4.49 -3.82 4.67
N ASP A 193 -4.91 -2.61 4.32
CA ASP A 193 -4.83 -1.43 5.17
C ASP A 193 -6.20 -1.18 5.79
N VAL A 194 -6.29 -1.21 7.11
CA VAL A 194 -7.58 -1.03 7.81
C VAL A 194 -7.99 0.44 7.96
N CYS A 195 -7.16 1.39 7.51
CA CYS A 195 -7.31 2.83 7.69
C CYS A 195 -7.34 3.24 9.18
N VAL A 196 -6.82 4.43 9.49
CA VAL A 196 -6.97 5.05 10.82
C VAL A 196 -7.58 6.42 10.59
N LEU A 197 -8.74 6.67 11.22
CA LEU A 197 -9.50 7.90 10.98
C LEU A 197 -8.99 9.08 11.82
N ASP A 198 -8.67 8.79 13.09
CA ASP A 198 -8.18 9.74 14.08
C ASP A 198 -7.46 8.99 15.22
N MET A 199 -6.84 9.72 16.14
CA MET A 199 -6.11 9.12 17.26
C MET A 199 -6.96 8.14 18.12
N PRO A 200 -8.23 8.43 18.49
CA PRO A 200 -9.11 7.45 19.15
C PRO A 200 -9.35 6.16 18.35
N ASP A 201 -9.34 6.23 17.02
CA ASP A 201 -9.63 5.10 16.12
C ASP A 201 -8.58 3.98 16.16
N ILE A 202 -7.37 4.23 16.68
CA ILE A 202 -6.27 3.25 16.70
C ILE A 202 -6.68 1.92 17.35
N GLY A 203 -7.54 1.96 18.38
CA GLY A 203 -8.08 0.75 19.01
C GLY A 203 -9.00 -0.06 18.07
N LEU A 204 -9.86 0.62 17.33
CA LEU A 204 -10.76 -0.01 16.34
C LEU A 204 -9.99 -0.53 15.13
N ALA A 205 -8.98 0.21 14.66
CA ALA A 205 -8.05 -0.24 13.64
C ALA A 205 -7.34 -1.52 14.08
N SER A 206 -6.78 -1.57 15.29
CA SER A 206 -6.13 -2.76 15.85
C SER A 206 -7.07 -3.97 15.94
N GLN A 207 -8.31 -3.77 16.36
CA GLN A 207 -9.34 -4.83 16.36
C GLN A 207 -9.68 -5.29 14.94
N THR A 208 -9.72 -4.37 13.98
CA THR A 208 -9.97 -4.70 12.56
C THR A 208 -8.82 -5.52 11.99
N ILE A 209 -7.56 -5.18 12.30
CA ILE A 209 -6.36 -5.96 11.93
C ILE A 209 -6.48 -7.40 12.45
N TYR A 210 -6.85 -7.55 13.74
CA TYR A 210 -7.10 -8.86 14.33
C TYR A 210 -8.14 -9.65 13.53
N ASN A 211 -9.31 -9.04 13.27
CA ASN A 211 -10.41 -9.73 12.61
C ASN A 211 -10.05 -10.16 11.19
N VAL A 212 -9.42 -9.27 10.40
CA VAL A 212 -8.97 -9.59 9.03
C VAL A 212 -8.01 -10.78 9.05
N LYS A 213 -7.01 -10.78 9.95
CA LYS A 213 -6.05 -11.89 10.06
C LYS A 213 -6.70 -13.18 10.51
N ALA A 214 -7.63 -13.12 11.46
CA ALA A 214 -8.38 -14.28 11.95
C ALA A 214 -9.29 -14.89 10.88
N GLU A 215 -9.98 -14.05 10.09
CA GLU A 215 -10.96 -14.49 9.09
C GLU A 215 -10.32 -14.89 7.76
N THR A 216 -9.24 -14.21 7.35
CA THR A 216 -8.69 -14.34 5.99
C THR A 216 -7.27 -14.88 5.96
N GLY A 217 -6.46 -14.61 6.98
CA GLY A 217 -5.04 -14.92 7.01
C GLY A 217 -4.17 -13.98 6.17
N LEU A 218 -4.73 -12.92 5.59
CA LEU A 218 -3.99 -11.95 4.78
C LEU A 218 -3.02 -11.12 5.65
N PRO A 219 -1.90 -10.63 5.07
CA PRO A 219 -1.10 -9.60 5.71
C PRO A 219 -1.92 -8.31 5.87
N THR A 220 -1.86 -7.71 7.05
CA THR A 220 -2.73 -6.58 7.42
C THR A 220 -1.99 -5.61 8.31
N GLY A 221 -2.15 -4.32 8.05
CA GLY A 221 -1.54 -3.23 8.79
C GLY A 221 -2.38 -1.95 8.71
N CYS A 222 -1.75 -0.82 9.05
CA CYS A 222 -2.35 0.51 8.91
C CYS A 222 -1.28 1.61 8.84
N GLY A 223 -1.64 2.77 8.29
CA GLY A 223 -0.84 4.00 8.34
C GLY A 223 -1.44 5.02 9.31
N PRO A 224 -1.02 5.04 10.60
CA PRO A 224 -1.59 5.94 11.60
C PRO A 224 -1.04 7.38 11.54
N ALA A 225 -0.04 7.67 10.71
CA ALA A 225 0.67 8.95 10.72
C ALA A 225 -0.19 10.15 10.29
N ASN A 226 -1.33 9.91 9.64
CA ASN A 226 -2.28 10.94 9.22
C ASN A 226 -3.30 11.33 10.31
N ALA A 227 -3.35 10.57 11.41
CA ALA A 227 -4.39 10.63 12.44
C ALA A 227 -4.08 11.57 13.62
#